data_AF-A0A374K3Y5-F1
#
_entry.id   AF-A0A374K3Y5-F1
#
_cell.length_a   1.000
_cell.length_b   1.000
_cell.length_c   1.000
_cell.angle_alpha   90.00
_cell.angle_beta   90.00
_cell.angle_gamma   90.00
#
_symmetry.space_group_name_H-M   'P 1'
#
loop_
_entity.id
_entity.type
_entity.pdbx_description
1 polymer ?
#
loop_
_entity_poly.entity_id
_entity_poly.type
_entity_poly.pdbx_seq_one_letter_code
_entity_poly.pdbx_strand_id
1 'polypeptide(L)'
;MGSRGKYDTTADFLTNIENRNGKFYTDKATIDKIGQVEARGEDFSLLNKRIMSSRASTEGGTSVVYKYSDELGTKYLIHEVTDARGYIIHRDFDAVRISSGQLINKGH
;
A
#
# COMPACT_ATOMS: atom_id res chain seq x y z
N MET A 1 -21.94 -22.42 18.22
CA MET A 1 -22.16 -22.12 16.78
C MET A 1 -21.13 -21.07 16.37
N GLY A 2 -20.22 -21.43 15.47
CA GLY A 2 -19.01 -20.66 15.18
C GLY A 2 -19.30 -19.28 14.57
N SER A 3 -18.61 -18.27 15.09
CA SER A 3 -18.46 -16.99 14.39
C SER A 3 -17.69 -17.27 13.10
N ARG A 4 -18.40 -17.31 11.98
CA ARG A 4 -17.80 -17.14 10.65
C ARG A 4 -16.98 -15.86 10.72
N GLY A 5 -15.65 -15.98 10.65
CA GLY A 5 -14.74 -14.85 10.67
C GLY A 5 -15.14 -13.85 9.60
N LYS A 6 -15.57 -12.66 10.02
CA LYS A 6 -15.71 -11.53 9.10
C LYS A 6 -14.31 -11.23 8.60
N TYR A 7 -14.04 -11.55 7.35
CA TYR A 7 -12.88 -11.00 6.68
C TYR A 7 -13.20 -9.53 6.41
N ASP A 8 -12.38 -8.64 6.93
CA ASP A 8 -12.51 -7.21 6.63
C ASP A 8 -12.36 -7.02 5.11
N THR A 9 -13.30 -6.28 4.53
CA THR A 9 -13.32 -5.91 3.12
C THR A 9 -12.87 -4.48 2.95
N THR A 10 -12.40 -4.10 1.75
CA THR A 10 -12.06 -2.71 1.45
C THR A 10 -13.21 -1.75 1.75
N ALA A 11 -14.46 -2.19 1.54
CA ALA A 11 -15.67 -1.42 1.83
C ALA A 11 -15.77 -0.99 3.30
N ASP A 12 -15.30 -1.82 4.23
CA ASP A 12 -15.33 -1.54 5.68
C ASP A 12 -14.41 -0.37 6.06
N PHE A 13 -13.45 -0.02 5.19
CA PHE A 13 -12.47 1.05 5.42
C PHE A 13 -12.78 2.33 4.63
N LEU A 14 -13.76 2.30 3.70
CA LEU A 14 -14.07 3.45 2.83
C LEU A 14 -14.63 4.66 3.62
N THR A 15 -15.21 4.45 4.80
CA THR A 15 -15.74 5.54 5.64
C THR A 15 -14.67 6.49 6.15
N ASN A 16 -13.41 6.04 6.18
CA ASN A 16 -12.27 6.81 6.68
C ASN A 16 -11.47 7.45 5.54
N ILE A 17 -12.05 7.52 4.33
CA ILE A 17 -11.41 8.10 3.17
C ILE A 17 -11.89 9.53 2.97
N GLU A 18 -10.95 10.45 2.97
CA GLU A 18 -11.17 11.85 2.63
C GLU A 18 -10.94 12.09 1.14
N ASN A 19 -11.85 12.83 0.50
CA ASN A 19 -11.64 13.33 -0.85
C ASN A 19 -11.12 14.77 -0.78
N ARG A 20 -9.89 14.97 -1.28
CA ARG A 20 -9.25 16.28 -1.41
C ARG A 20 -8.97 16.54 -2.89
N ASN A 21 -9.80 17.37 -3.53
CA ASN A 21 -9.68 17.76 -4.95
C ASN A 21 -9.64 16.56 -5.92
N GLY A 22 -10.51 15.57 -5.72
CA GLY A 22 -10.61 14.39 -6.59
C GLY A 22 -9.55 13.31 -6.33
N LYS A 23 -8.71 13.50 -5.32
CA LYS A 23 -7.78 12.49 -4.81
C LYS A 23 -8.28 11.98 -3.46
N PHE A 24 -8.15 10.68 -3.27
CA PHE A 24 -8.60 10.01 -2.06
C PHE A 24 -7.42 9.79 -1.12
N TYR A 25 -7.63 10.06 0.17
CA TYR A 25 -6.63 9.96 1.22
C TYR A 25 -7.20 9.25 2.44
N THR A 26 -6.37 8.52 3.16
CA THR A 26 -6.73 7.96 4.47
C THR A 26 -5.50 7.83 5.35
N ASP A 27 -5.68 7.64 6.66
CA ASP A 27 -4.56 7.50 7.58
C ASP A 27 -3.72 6.24 7.31
N LYS A 28 -2.50 6.22 7.85
CA LYS A 28 -1.53 5.12 7.65
C LYS A 28 -2.11 3.75 8.02
N ALA A 29 -2.81 3.63 9.15
CA ALA A 29 -3.30 2.34 9.60
C ALA A 29 -4.42 1.82 8.68
N THR A 30 -5.28 2.72 8.20
CA THR A 30 -6.35 2.37 7.27
C THR A 30 -5.81 1.97 5.90
N ILE A 31 -4.85 2.72 5.32
CA ILE A 31 -4.31 2.35 4.00
C ILE A 31 -3.54 1.03 4.04
N ASP A 32 -2.83 0.73 5.14
CA ASP A 32 -2.13 -0.53 5.28
C ASP A 32 -3.11 -1.72 5.31
N LYS A 33 -4.25 -1.58 5.99
CA LYS A 33 -5.31 -2.60 5.99
C LYS A 33 -5.93 -2.78 4.61
N ILE A 34 -6.25 -1.68 3.91
CA ILE A 34 -6.76 -1.73 2.54
C ILE A 34 -5.74 -2.44 1.63
N GLY A 35 -4.47 -2.08 1.73
CA GLY A 35 -3.39 -2.69 0.96
C GLY A 35 -3.26 -4.18 1.23
N GLN A 36 -3.35 -4.62 2.49
CA GLN A 36 -3.34 -6.04 2.83
C GLN A 36 -4.53 -6.82 2.27
N VAL A 37 -5.71 -6.20 2.20
CA VAL A 37 -6.91 -6.81 1.60
C VAL A 37 -6.76 -6.90 0.09
N GLU A 38 -6.42 -5.80 -0.58
CA GLU A 38 -6.29 -5.73 -2.04
C GLU A 38 -5.08 -6.52 -2.57
N ALA A 39 -4.01 -6.67 -1.77
CA ALA A 39 -2.85 -7.48 -2.14
C ALA A 39 -3.01 -8.97 -1.83
N ARG A 40 -4.12 -9.38 -1.18
CA ARG A 40 -4.32 -10.77 -0.78
C ARG A 40 -4.54 -11.64 -2.01
N GLY A 41 -3.60 -12.57 -2.23
CA GLY A 41 -3.65 -13.46 -3.39
C GLY A 41 -3.19 -12.81 -4.70
N GLU A 42 -2.68 -11.57 -4.64
CA GLU A 42 -2.08 -10.90 -5.77
C GLU A 42 -0.69 -11.49 -6.05
N ASP A 43 -0.43 -11.84 -7.31
CA ASP A 43 0.91 -12.22 -7.75
C ASP A 43 1.69 -10.97 -8.20
N PHE A 44 2.51 -10.44 -7.29
CA PHE A 44 3.34 -9.27 -7.54
C PHE A 44 4.38 -9.49 -8.66
N SER A 45 4.69 -10.74 -9.03
CA SER A 45 5.62 -11.01 -10.14
C SER A 45 5.04 -10.65 -11.51
N LEU A 46 3.71 -10.59 -11.61
CA LEU A 46 2.98 -10.17 -12.81
C LEU A 46 2.88 -8.64 -12.94
N LEU A 47 3.28 -7.90 -11.90
CA LEU A 47 3.23 -6.44 -11.89
C LEU A 47 4.56 -5.85 -12.34
N ASN A 48 4.49 -4.78 -13.12
CA ASN A 48 5.67 -3.99 -13.46
C ASN A 48 6.15 -3.23 -12.21
N LYS A 49 7.28 -3.65 -11.65
CA LYS A 49 7.93 -3.05 -10.48
C LYS A 49 8.96 -2.00 -10.91
N ARG A 50 8.83 -0.77 -10.40
CA ARG A 50 9.78 0.33 -10.62
C ARG A 50 10.15 1.04 -9.31
N ILE A 51 11.42 1.41 -9.17
CA ILE A 51 11.86 2.30 -8.07
C ILE A 51 11.46 3.73 -8.42
N MET A 52 10.67 4.36 -7.56
CA MET A 52 10.25 5.77 -7.71
C MET A 52 11.19 6.71 -6.97
N SER A 53 11.66 6.29 -5.80
CA SER A 53 12.60 7.02 -4.98
C SER A 53 13.42 6.04 -4.16
N SER A 54 14.69 6.37 -3.93
CA SER A 54 15.60 5.60 -3.10
C SER A 54 16.52 6.57 -2.38
N ARG A 55 16.63 6.41 -1.05
CA ARG A 55 17.53 7.19 -0.20
C ARG A 55 18.07 6.32 0.93
N ALA A 56 19.11 6.78 1.62
CA ALA A 56 19.54 6.14 2.85
C ALA A 56 18.43 6.22 3.91
N SER A 57 18.23 5.15 4.68
CA SER A 57 17.36 5.16 5.87
C SER A 57 18.12 5.70 7.09
N THR A 58 17.39 6.20 8.09
CA THR A 58 17.95 6.54 9.40
C THR A 58 18.51 5.33 10.14
N GLU A 59 18.08 4.14 9.72
CA GLU A 59 18.44 2.83 10.27
C GLU A 59 19.72 2.26 9.64
N GLY A 60 20.42 3.06 8.83
CA GLY A 60 21.69 2.70 8.19
C GLY A 60 21.56 1.86 6.93
N GLY A 61 20.35 1.55 6.48
CA GLY A 61 20.06 0.83 5.25
C GLY A 61 19.47 1.74 4.17
N THR A 62 18.42 1.25 3.50
CA THR A 62 17.75 1.96 2.40
C THR A 62 16.30 2.24 2.73
N SER A 63 15.79 3.35 2.22
CA SER A 63 14.38 3.73 2.24
C SER A 63 13.95 3.89 0.78
N VAL A 64 13.18 2.93 0.27
CA VAL A 64 12.83 2.83 -1.14
C VAL A 64 11.32 2.86 -1.30
N VAL A 65 10.83 3.64 -2.27
CA VAL A 65 9.43 3.60 -2.69
C VAL A 65 9.36 2.83 -4.00
N TYR A 66 8.69 1.69 -3.97
CA TYR A 66 8.41 0.88 -5.15
C TYR A 66 7.02 1.21 -5.69
N LYS A 67 6.94 1.47 -7.00
CA LYS A 67 5.68 1.48 -7.74
C LYS A 67 5.48 0.13 -8.39
N TYR A 68 4.32 -0.47 -8.12
CA TYR A 68 3.81 -1.62 -8.84
C TYR A 68 2.65 -1.17 -9.72
N SER A 69 2.70 -1.53 -11.00
CA SER A 69 1.70 -1.15 -11.99
C SER A 69 1.31 -2.32 -12.88
N ASP A 70 0.08 -2.27 -13.37
CA ASP A 70 -0.47 -3.14 -14.41
C ASP A 70 -0.96 -2.29 -15.60
N GLU A 71 -1.73 -2.90 -16.50
CA GLU A 71 -2.29 -2.25 -17.69
C GLU A 71 -3.18 -1.03 -17.38
N LEU A 72 -3.80 -1.00 -16.18
CA LEU A 72 -4.64 0.09 -15.73
C LEU A 72 -3.84 1.20 -15.01
N GLY A 73 -2.52 1.06 -14.91
CA GLY A 73 -1.62 2.03 -14.28
C GLY A 73 -1.16 1.62 -12.89
N THR A 74 -0.97 2.60 -11.99
CA THR A 74 -0.48 2.34 -10.62
C THR A 74 -1.47 1.47 -9.85
N LYS A 75 -1.00 0.34 -9.33
CA LYS A 75 -1.79 -0.53 -8.44
C LYS A 75 -1.37 -0.38 -6.98
N TYR A 76 -0.07 -0.31 -6.72
CA TYR A 76 0.46 -0.07 -5.37
C TYR A 76 1.66 0.89 -5.40
N LEU A 77 1.77 1.73 -4.38
CA LEU A 77 3.03 2.33 -3.94
C LEU A 77 3.37 1.74 -2.59
N ILE A 78 4.52 1.09 -2.49
CA ILE A 78 4.99 0.43 -1.28
C ILE A 78 6.28 1.10 -0.83
N HIS A 79 6.29 1.61 0.39
CA HIS A 79 7.48 2.13 1.04
C HIS A 79 8.13 1.00 1.84
N GLU A 80 9.39 0.73 1.56
CA GLU A 80 10.20 -0.29 2.23
C GLU A 80 11.42 0.37 2.85
N VAL A 81 11.67 0.04 4.12
CA VAL A 81 12.85 0.49 4.86
C VAL A 81 13.64 -0.72 5.32
N THR A 82 14.95 -0.70 5.07
CA THR A 82 15.89 -1.71 5.53
C THR A 82 16.89 -1.14 6.54
N ASP A 83 17.47 -2.03 7.35
CA ASP A 83 18.64 -1.76 8.19
C ASP A 83 19.95 -1.83 7.39
N ALA A 84 21.07 -1.55 8.05
CA ALA A 84 22.42 -1.64 7.48
C ALA A 84 22.81 -3.06 7.00
N ARG A 85 22.12 -4.10 7.46
CA ARG A 85 22.35 -5.51 7.07
C ARG A 85 21.43 -5.94 5.92
N GLY A 86 20.53 -5.06 5.47
CA GLY A 86 19.55 -5.33 4.42
C GLY A 86 18.27 -6.00 4.89
N TYR A 87 18.04 -6.14 6.20
CA TYR A 87 16.77 -6.67 6.71
C TYR A 87 15.68 -5.61 6.65
N ILE A 88 14.48 -6.00 6.24
CA ILE A 88 13.32 -5.12 6.19
C ILE A 88 12.88 -4.80 7.63
N ILE A 89 12.88 -3.52 7.97
CA ILE A 89 12.43 -2.98 9.26
C ILE A 89 10.92 -2.73 9.21
N HIS A 90 10.46 -2.04 8.16
CA HIS A 90 9.03 -1.91 7.90
C HIS A 90 8.76 -1.83 6.40
N ARG A 91 7.55 -2.24 6.06
CA ARG A 91 6.98 -2.14 4.73
C ARG A 91 5.52 -1.75 4.87
N ASP A 92 5.15 -0.60 4.30
CA ASP A 92 3.81 -0.03 4.38
C ASP A 92 3.37 0.50 3.01
N PHE A 93 2.06 0.72 2.86
CA PHE A 93 1.47 1.22 1.63
C PHE A 93 1.40 2.75 1.66
N ASP A 94 1.97 3.38 0.64
CA ASP A 94 1.81 4.82 0.38
C ASP A 94 0.62 5.10 -0.54
N ALA A 95 0.25 4.13 -1.39
CA ALA A 95 -0.95 4.19 -2.22
C ALA A 95 -1.44 2.80 -2.59
N VAL A 96 -2.76 2.63 -2.69
CA VAL A 96 -3.41 1.38 -3.10
C VAL A 96 -4.55 1.70 -4.05
N ARG A 97 -4.57 1.07 -5.22
CA ARG A 97 -5.73 1.12 -6.11
C ARG A 97 -6.69 0.02 -5.70
N ILE A 98 -7.89 0.42 -5.30
CA ILE A 98 -8.94 -0.51 -4.88
C ILE A 98 -9.67 -1.09 -6.09
N SER A 99 -10.39 -2.20 -5.90
CA SER A 99 -11.15 -2.88 -6.96
C SER A 99 -12.08 -1.98 -7.81
N SER A 100 -12.64 -0.92 -7.23
CA SER A 100 -13.47 0.06 -7.96
C SER A 100 -12.67 1.06 -8.82
N GLY A 101 -11.34 0.96 -8.83
CA GLY A 101 -10.42 1.70 -9.71
C GLY A 101 -9.83 2.97 -9.11
N GLN A 102 -10.34 3.45 -7.97
CA GLN A 102 -9.80 4.63 -7.29
C GLN A 102 -8.44 4.34 -6.66
N LEU A 103 -7.50 5.28 -6.79
CA LEU A 103 -6.23 5.26 -6.09
C LEU A 103 -6.37 5.99 -4.74
N ILE A 104 -6.26 5.24 -3.65
CA ILE A 104 -6.27 5.77 -2.29
C ILE A 104 -4.82 6.02 -1.88
N ASN A 105 -4.52 7.21 -1.39
CA ASN A 105 -3.18 7.63 -0.99
C ASN A 105 -3.09 7.72 0.53
N LYS A 106 -1.89 7.54 1.06
CA LYS A 106 -1.61 7.79 2.47
C LYS A 106 -1.73 9.28 2.75
N GLY A 107 -2.52 9.61 3.76
CA GLY A 107 -2.64 10.96 4.30
C GLY A 107 -1.35 11.36 5.02
N HIS A 108 -1.00 12.63 4.91
CA HIS A 108 0.04 13.28 5.69
C HIS A 108 -0.54 13.90 6.96
#